data_AF-A0A1V1W9G0-F1
#
_entry.id   AF-A0A1V1W9G0-F1
#
_cell.length_a   1.000
_cell.length_b   1.000
_cell.length_c   1.000
_cell.angle_alpha   90.00
_cell.angle_beta   90.00
_cell.angle_gamma   90.00
#
_symmetry.space_group_name_H-M   'P 1'
#
loop_
_entity.id
_entity.type
_entity.pdbx_description
1 polymer ?
#
loop_
_entity_poly.entity_id
_entity_poly.type
_entity_poly.pdbx_seq_one_letter_code
_entity_poly.pdbx_strand_id
1 'polypeptide(L)'
;MAATPTLDTATAVLAAAREETVAADLAEVRRFKLAADWAAMHSVDSIGPAAVWEGELPIAGDGAPLVAEFCVAEFALAIDKSTDAGRAYLGEAVEVRYRLPKLW
;
A
#
# COMPACT_ATOMS: atom_id res chain seq x y z
N MET A 1 -0.96 29.06 -5.50
CA MET A 1 -1.84 28.36 -6.46
C MET A 1 -1.23 28.53 -7.83
N ALA A 2 -0.64 27.48 -8.39
CA ALA A 2 -0.15 27.53 -9.77
C ALA A 2 -1.35 27.65 -10.72
N ALA A 3 -1.23 28.48 -11.76
CA ALA A 3 -2.27 28.63 -12.77
C ALA A 3 -2.42 27.30 -13.52
N THR A 4 -3.65 26.77 -13.57
CA THR A 4 -3.95 25.58 -14.37
C THR A 4 -3.71 25.92 -15.84
N PRO A 5 -2.85 25.17 -16.55
CA PRO A 5 -2.62 25.42 -17.96
C PRO A 5 -3.92 25.23 -18.75
N THR A 6 -4.23 26.18 -19.65
CA THR A 6 -5.38 26.08 -20.54
C THR A 6 -5.17 24.91 -21.51
N LEU A 7 -6.11 23.97 -21.53
CA LEU A 7 -6.05 22.75 -22.36
C LEU A 7 -6.72 22.98 -23.73
N ASP A 8 -6.27 23.98 -24.47
CA ASP A 8 -6.89 24.44 -25.72
C ASP A 8 -6.36 23.74 -26.99
N THR A 9 -5.35 22.87 -26.86
CA THR A 9 -4.80 22.07 -27.96
C THR A 9 -4.73 20.58 -27.62
N ALA A 10 -4.74 19.73 -28.65
CA ALA A 10 -4.60 18.27 -28.48
C ALA A 10 -3.28 17.89 -27.78
N THR A 11 -2.18 18.56 -28.12
CA THR A 11 -0.88 18.34 -27.47
C THR A 11 -0.91 18.71 -25.98
N ALA A 12 -1.55 19.83 -25.62
CA ALA A 12 -1.68 20.24 -24.22
C ALA A 12 -2.49 19.22 -23.41
N VAL A 13 -3.60 18.70 -23.96
CA VAL A 13 -4.41 17.64 -23.33
C VAL A 13 -3.57 16.37 -23.09
N LEU A 14 -2.81 15.93 -24.09
CA LEU A 14 -1.96 14.73 -23.97
C LEU A 14 -0.78 14.93 -23.00
N ALA A 15 -0.24 16.14 -22.89
CA ALA A 15 0.78 16.46 -21.89
C ALA A 15 0.19 16.38 -20.47
N ALA A 16 -0.93 17.05 -20.24
CA ALA A 16 -1.62 17.03 -18.95
C ALA A 16 -2.03 15.61 -18.53
N ALA A 17 -2.56 14.79 -19.44
CA ALA A 17 -2.92 13.41 -19.15
C ALA A 17 -1.72 12.55 -18.69
N ARG A 18 -0.53 12.78 -19.26
CA ARG A 18 0.70 12.11 -18.82
C ARG A 18 1.16 12.60 -17.45
N GLU A 19 1.06 13.90 -17.19
CA GLU A 19 1.38 14.48 -15.89
C GLU A 19 0.48 13.90 -14.79
N GLU A 20 -0.83 13.81 -15.05
CA GLU A 20 -1.79 13.18 -14.12
C GLU A 20 -1.50 11.69 -13.93
N THR A 21 -1.10 10.97 -14.98
CA THR A 21 -0.69 9.55 -14.87
C THR A 21 0.51 9.42 -13.94
N VAL A 22 1.56 10.22 -14.14
CA VAL A 22 2.75 10.22 -13.27
C VAL A 22 2.40 10.59 -11.83
N ALA A 23 1.51 11.57 -11.64
CA ALA A 23 1.05 11.97 -10.31
C ALA A 23 0.29 10.85 -9.60
N ALA A 24 -0.57 10.12 -10.33
CA ALA A 24 -1.29 8.96 -9.83
C ALA A 24 -0.33 7.81 -9.45
N ASP A 25 0.65 7.50 -10.31
CA ASP A 25 1.66 6.47 -10.03
C ASP A 25 2.46 6.79 -8.76
N LEU A 26 2.88 8.05 -8.59
CA LEU A 26 3.60 8.49 -7.38
C LEU A 26 2.71 8.44 -6.14
N ALA A 27 1.40 8.73 -6.26
CA ALA A 27 0.45 8.56 -5.17
C ALA A 27 0.28 7.09 -4.79
N GLU A 28 0.23 6.18 -5.78
CA GLU A 28 0.11 4.75 -5.54
C GLU A 28 1.37 4.18 -4.88
N VAL A 29 2.58 4.56 -5.32
CA VAL A 29 3.84 4.18 -4.65
C VAL A 29 3.83 4.62 -3.18
N ARG A 30 3.31 5.82 -2.87
CA ARG A 30 3.18 6.27 -1.48
C ARG A 30 2.19 5.43 -0.68
N ARG A 31 1.03 5.10 -1.25
CA ARG A 31 0.03 4.22 -0.63
C ARG A 31 0.59 2.83 -0.34
N PHE A 32 1.37 2.29 -1.28
CA PHE A 32 2.02 0.99 -1.15
C PHE A 32 3.06 1.00 -0.01
N LYS A 33 3.82 2.08 0.14
CA LYS A 33 4.74 2.28 1.27
C LYS A 33 4.01 2.36 2.61
N LEU A 34 2.91 3.11 2.66
CA LEU A 34 2.05 3.20 3.84
C LEU A 34 1.46 1.84 4.24
N ALA A 35 1.14 0.97 3.28
CA ALA A 35 0.67 -0.39 3.56
C ALA A 35 1.75 -1.23 4.26
N ALA A 36 2.99 -1.16 3.78
CA ALA A 36 4.09 -1.88 4.43
C ALA A 36 4.42 -1.32 5.83
N ASP A 37 4.30 -0.01 6.02
CA ASP A 37 4.46 0.62 7.35
C ASP A 37 3.33 0.23 8.30
N TRP A 38 2.09 0.21 7.81
CA TRP A 38 0.93 -0.28 8.56
C TRP A 38 1.11 -1.73 9.02
N ALA A 39 1.50 -2.62 8.10
CA ALA A 39 1.80 -4.00 8.40
C ALA A 39 2.93 -4.14 9.43
N ALA A 40 4.00 -3.33 9.32
CA ALA A 40 5.10 -3.33 10.27
C ALA A 40 4.66 -2.91 11.68
N MET A 41 3.80 -1.90 11.81
CA MET A 41 3.24 -1.49 13.09
C MET A 41 2.36 -2.56 13.73
N HIS A 42 1.73 -3.41 12.91
CA HIS A 42 0.86 -4.51 13.33
C HIS A 42 1.54 -5.88 13.28
N SER A 43 2.88 -5.91 13.18
CA SER A 43 3.60 -7.18 13.24
C SER A 43 3.46 -7.80 14.63
N VAL A 44 3.48 -9.12 14.70
CA VAL A 44 3.44 -9.86 15.97
C VAL A 44 4.57 -9.42 16.93
N ASP A 45 5.72 -9.08 16.36
CA ASP A 45 6.88 -8.55 17.09
C ASP A 45 6.63 -7.14 17.66
N SER A 46 5.77 -6.34 17.01
CA SER A 46 5.47 -4.96 17.37
C SER A 46 4.35 -4.87 18.42
N ILE A 47 3.26 -5.62 18.26
CA ILE A 47 2.05 -5.50 19.12
C ILE A 47 1.96 -6.56 20.23
N GLY A 48 2.84 -7.56 20.21
CA GLY A 48 2.99 -8.54 21.29
C GLY A 48 1.68 -9.31 21.59
N PRO A 49 1.24 -9.42 22.86
CA PRO A 49 0.10 -10.25 23.24
C PRO A 49 -1.20 -9.94 22.50
N ALA A 50 -1.37 -8.70 22.00
CA ALA A 50 -2.56 -8.32 21.23
C ALA A 50 -2.69 -9.11 19.91
N ALA A 51 -1.60 -9.51 19.28
CA ALA A 51 -1.64 -10.37 18.09
C ALA A 51 -2.11 -11.80 18.41
N VAL A 52 -1.81 -12.28 19.63
CA VAL A 52 -2.07 -13.67 20.05
C VAL A 52 -3.58 -13.94 20.22
N TRP A 53 -4.36 -12.93 20.60
CA TRP A 53 -5.80 -13.09 20.81
C TRP A 53 -6.62 -13.18 19.52
N GLU A 54 -6.14 -12.54 18.46
CA GLU A 54 -6.87 -12.39 17.18
C GLU A 54 -6.32 -13.29 16.07
N GLY A 55 -5.10 -13.80 16.22
CA GLY A 55 -4.45 -14.67 15.26
C GLY A 55 -3.32 -13.96 14.49
N GLU A 56 -2.27 -14.73 14.21
CA GLU A 56 -1.13 -14.31 13.43
C GLU A 56 -1.32 -14.72 11.97
N LEU A 57 -1.05 -13.80 11.05
CA LEU A 57 -1.24 -14.00 9.62
C LEU A 57 0.11 -13.94 8.87
N PRO A 58 0.53 -15.02 8.22
CA PRO A 58 1.60 -14.97 7.22
C PRO A 58 1.08 -14.31 5.95
N ILE A 59 1.17 -12.98 5.89
CA ILE A 59 0.61 -12.19 4.78
C ILE A 59 1.50 -12.17 3.54
N ALA A 60 2.78 -12.50 3.69
CA ALA A 60 3.78 -12.64 2.63
C ALA A 60 4.59 -13.92 2.85
N GLY A 61 5.52 -14.24 1.95
CA GLY A 61 6.29 -15.47 2.06
C GLY A 61 7.32 -15.49 3.20
N ASP A 62 7.96 -16.64 3.39
CA ASP A 62 8.90 -16.88 4.49
C ASP A 62 9.99 -15.80 4.60
N GLY A 63 10.21 -15.34 5.84
CA GLY A 63 11.15 -14.26 6.18
C GLY A 63 10.51 -12.87 6.27
N ALA A 64 9.26 -12.72 5.84
CA ALA A 64 8.45 -11.54 6.15
C ALA A 64 7.85 -11.62 7.56
N PRO A 65 7.57 -10.47 8.21
CA PRO A 65 6.91 -10.47 9.51
C PRO A 65 5.48 -11.01 9.41
N LEU A 66 5.07 -11.79 10.42
CA LEU A 66 3.66 -12.09 10.64
C LEU A 66 2.94 -10.84 11.15
N VAL A 67 1.69 -10.66 10.76
CA VAL A 67 0.86 -9.50 11.17
C VAL A 67 -0.40 -9.96 11.90
N ALA A 68 -1.00 -9.11 12.73
CA ALA A 68 -2.32 -9.40 13.28
C ALA A 68 -3.39 -9.43 12.19
N GLU A 69 -4.30 -10.41 12.25
CA GLU A 69 -5.33 -10.59 11.22
C GLU A 69 -6.27 -9.37 11.07
N PHE A 70 -6.62 -8.68 12.16
CA PHE A 70 -7.50 -7.51 12.12
C PHE A 70 -6.93 -6.33 11.31
N CYS A 71 -5.60 -6.25 11.16
CA CYS A 71 -4.95 -5.14 10.47
C CYS A 71 -5.37 -5.06 8.99
N VAL A 72 -5.80 -6.19 8.41
CA VAL A 72 -6.19 -6.29 7.01
C VAL A 72 -7.48 -5.52 6.75
N ALA A 73 -8.52 -5.75 7.56
CA ALA A 73 -9.83 -5.17 7.31
C ALA A 73 -9.81 -3.64 7.50
N GLU A 74 -9.07 -3.15 8.49
CA GLU A 74 -8.93 -1.72 8.76
C GLU A 74 -8.23 -0.99 7.61
N PHE A 75 -7.10 -1.52 7.14
CA PHE A 75 -6.39 -0.91 6.02
C PHE A 75 -7.18 -1.00 4.72
N ALA A 76 -7.80 -2.15 4.44
CA ALA A 76 -8.64 -2.35 3.25
C ALA A 76 -9.75 -1.31 3.18
N LEU A 77 -10.45 -1.09 4.29
CA LEU A 77 -11.49 -0.07 4.40
C LEU A 77 -10.93 1.34 4.15
N ALA A 78 -9.78 1.67 4.72
CA ALA A 78 -9.15 2.99 4.56
C ALA A 78 -8.77 3.33 3.12
N ILE A 79 -8.54 2.31 2.26
CA ILE A 79 -8.18 2.49 0.85
C ILE A 79 -9.31 2.08 -0.12
N ASP A 80 -10.53 1.94 0.38
CA ASP A 80 -11.73 1.58 -0.39
C ASP A 80 -11.57 0.27 -1.19
N LYS A 81 -11.08 -0.78 -0.52
CA LYS A 81 -10.96 -2.14 -1.06
C LYS A 81 -11.78 -3.12 -0.23
N SER A 82 -12.20 -4.22 -0.86
CA SER A 82 -12.67 -5.38 -0.12
C SER A 82 -11.55 -5.93 0.76
N THR A 83 -11.89 -6.63 1.85
CA THR A 83 -10.91 -7.25 2.74
C THR A 83 -9.96 -8.19 2.00
N ASP A 84 -10.46 -8.96 1.02
CA ASP A 84 -9.64 -9.86 0.21
C ASP A 84 -8.63 -9.09 -0.67
N ALA A 85 -9.08 -8.03 -1.34
CA ALA A 85 -8.20 -7.18 -2.15
C ALA A 85 -7.19 -6.41 -1.28
N GLY A 86 -7.58 -5.98 -0.07
CA GLY A 86 -6.68 -5.36 0.89
C GLY A 86 -5.63 -6.33 1.44
N ARG A 87 -6.00 -7.61 1.64
CA ARG A 87 -5.07 -8.67 2.03
C ARG A 87 -3.99 -8.88 0.97
N ALA A 88 -4.40 -8.99 -0.29
CA ALA A 88 -3.45 -9.11 -1.41
C ALA A 88 -2.52 -7.89 -1.48
N TYR A 89 -3.07 -6.67 -1.38
CA TYR A 89 -2.31 -5.43 -1.44
C TYR A 89 -1.26 -5.30 -0.32
N LEU A 90 -1.65 -5.61 0.93
CA LEU A 90 -0.73 -5.64 2.06
C LEU A 90 0.34 -6.73 1.88
N GLY A 91 -0.06 -7.92 1.41
CA GLY A 91 0.87 -9.02 1.14
C GLY A 91 1.93 -8.65 0.13
N GLU A 92 1.55 -8.02 -0.99
CA GLU A 92 2.48 -7.50 -1.99
C GLU A 92 3.41 -6.44 -1.40
N ALA A 93 2.89 -5.50 -0.61
CA ALA A 93 3.70 -4.45 0.03
C ALA A 93 4.74 -5.01 0.99
N VAL A 94 4.34 -5.99 1.81
CA VAL A 94 5.23 -6.69 2.74
C VAL A 94 6.26 -7.54 1.99
N GLU A 95 5.83 -8.28 0.97
CA GLU A 95 6.70 -9.10 0.12
C GLU A 95 7.81 -8.24 -0.52
N VAL A 96 7.45 -7.12 -1.14
CA VAL A 96 8.42 -6.24 -1.79
C VAL A 96 9.38 -5.63 -0.78
N ARG A 97 8.88 -5.11 0.35
CA ARG A 97 9.70 -4.47 1.38
C ARG A 97 10.73 -5.41 2.01
N TYR A 98 10.33 -6.64 2.32
CA TYR A 98 11.15 -7.54 3.15
C TYR A 98 11.89 -8.61 2.34
N ARG A 99 11.39 -9.00 1.17
CA ARG A 99 11.94 -10.14 0.41
C ARG A 99 12.49 -9.75 -0.96
N LEU A 100 12.06 -8.62 -1.53
CA LEU A 100 12.50 -8.16 -2.86
C LEU A 100 13.13 -6.75 -2.82
N PRO A 101 14.23 -6.53 -2.08
CA PRO A 101 14.77 -5.19 -1.79
C PRO A 101 15.24 -4.39 -3.02
N LYS A 102 15.40 -5.04 -4.19
CA LYS A 102 15.71 -4.36 -5.46
C LYS A 102 14.47 -3.72 -6.11
N LEU A 103 13.27 -4.05 -5.64
CA LEU A 103 11.98 -3.57 -6.15
C LEU A 103 11.29 -2.59 -5.18
N TRP A 104 11.92 -2.29 -4.03
CA TRP A 104 11.41 -1.39 -2.99
C TRP A 104 11.88 0.07 -3.19
#